data_AF-A0A2R7Y5B8-F1
#
_entry.id   AF-A0A2R7Y5B8-F1
#
_cell.length_a   1.000
_cell.length_b   1.000
_cell.length_c   1.000
_cell.angle_alpha   90.00
_cell.angle_beta   90.00
_cell.angle_gamma   90.00
#
_symmetry.space_group_name_H-M   'P 1'
#
loop_
_entity.id
_entity.type
_entity.pdbx_description
1 polymer ?
#
loop_
_entity_poly.entity_id
_entity_poly.type
_entity_poly.pdbx_seq_one_letter_code
_entity_poly.pdbx_strand_id
1 'polypeptide(L)' 'MKDNCFDGVFHVGSINTFEEQELAIREMLRVARPDAKIVIVDEGLDSSSEIQRGGRSY' A
#
# COMPACT_ATOMS: atom_id res chain seq x y z
N MET A 1 12.62 0.01 10.62
CA MET A 1 12.10 1.40 10.63
C MET A 1 11.08 1.55 11.75
N LYS A 2 10.81 2.77 12.23
CA LYS A 2 9.75 2.99 13.23
C LYS A 2 8.35 2.91 12.58
N ASP A 3 7.35 2.52 13.37
CA ASP A 3 5.94 2.44 12.94
C ASP A 3 5.35 3.86 12.76
N ASN A 4 4.33 3.99 11.91
CA ASN A 4 3.56 5.23 11.71
C ASN A 4 4.42 6.48 11.45
N CYS A 5 5.48 6.34 10.66
CA CYS A 5 6.43 7.42 10.38
C CYS A 5 6.16 8.17 9.08
N PHE A 6 5.33 7.62 8.19
CA PHE A 6 5.05 8.21 6.89
C PHE A 6 3.59 8.65 6.78
N ASP A 7 3.38 9.88 6.32
CA ASP A 7 2.06 10.43 6.00
C ASP A 7 1.52 9.92 4.63
N GLY A 8 2.32 9.16 3.89
CA GLY A 8 1.92 8.47 2.67
C GLY A 8 3.00 7.49 2.20
N VAL A 9 2.59 6.40 1.54
CA VAL A 9 3.49 5.36 1.03
C VAL A 9 3.15 5.07 -0.44
N PHE A 10 4.17 5.06 -1.30
CA PHE A 10 4.03 4.76 -2.72
C PHE A 10 4.94 3.60 -3.08
N HIS A 11 4.38 2.57 -3.69
CA HIS A 11 5.13 1.49 -4.32
C HIS A 11 4.82 1.47 -5.81
N VAL A 12 5.86 1.52 -6.66
CA VAL A 12 5.70 1.57 -8.12
C VAL A 12 6.56 0.48 -8.75
N GLY A 13 5.90 -0.45 -9.42
CA GLY A 13 6.48 -1.56 -10.17
C GLY A 13 6.90 -2.76 -9.31
N SER A 14 6.87 -3.93 -9.91
CA SER A 14 7.37 -5.21 -9.39
C SER A 14 6.84 -5.66 -8.02
N ILE A 15 5.70 -5.13 -7.52
CA ILE A 15 5.05 -5.72 -6.33
C ILE A 15 4.60 -7.16 -6.66
N ASN A 16 4.22 -7.39 -7.92
CA ASN A 16 3.75 -8.67 -8.41
C ASN A 16 4.86 -9.75 -8.44
N THR A 17 6.14 -9.36 -8.45
CA THR A 17 7.27 -10.30 -8.46
C THR A 17 7.75 -10.69 -7.07
N PHE A 18 7.19 -10.12 -6.00
CA PHE A 18 7.53 -10.53 -4.64
C PHE A 18 6.95 -11.91 -4.35
N GLU A 19 7.77 -12.81 -3.84
CA GLU A 19 7.30 -14.11 -3.34
C GLU A 19 6.32 -13.93 -2.17
N GLU A 20 6.53 -12.89 -1.35
CA GLU A 20 5.73 -12.56 -0.17
C GLU A 20 5.06 -11.18 -0.31
N GLN A 21 4.16 -11.02 -1.29
CA GLN A 21 3.44 -9.76 -1.52
C GLN A 21 2.68 -9.27 -0.27
N GLU A 22 2.08 -10.19 0.49
CA GLU A 22 1.36 -9.84 1.72
C GLU A 22 2.30 -9.24 2.77
N LEU A 23 3.51 -9.76 2.91
CA LEU A 23 4.49 -9.23 3.87
C LEU A 23 4.94 -7.83 3.45
N ALA A 24 5.17 -7.60 2.16
CA ALA A 24 5.51 -6.28 1.63
C ALA A 24 4.40 -5.26 1.92
N ILE A 25 3.14 -5.62 1.66
CA ILE A 25 1.99 -4.75 1.93
C ILE A 25 1.82 -4.49 3.44
N ARG A 26 2.02 -5.52 4.29
CA ARG A 26 1.98 -5.37 5.76
C ARG A 26 3.04 -4.41 6.26
N GLU A 27 4.23 -4.44 5.68
CA GLU A 27 5.30 -3.52 6.03
C GLU A 27 4.97 -2.09 5.62
N MET A 28 4.40 -1.90 4.43
CA MET A 28 3.89 -0.58 3.98
C MET A 28 2.82 -0.04 4.93
N LEU A 29 1.90 -0.90 5.40
CA LEU A 29 0.88 -0.54 6.39
C LEU A 29 1.47 -0.19 7.76
N ARG A 30 2.52 -0.90 8.20
CA ARG A 30 3.17 -0.67 9.50
C ARG A 30 3.85 0.70 9.57
N VAL A 31 4.50 1.10 8.49
CA VAL A 31 5.25 2.36 8.44
C VAL A 31 4.35 3.56 8.11
N ALA A 32 3.23 3.33 7.44
CA ALA A 32 2.20 4.33 7.18
C ALA A 32 1.47 4.72 8.48
N ARG A 33 1.17 6.01 8.65
CA ARG A 33 0.26 6.45 9.71
C ARG A 33 -1.17 5.94 9.45
N PRO A 34 -2.05 5.87 10.46
CA PRO A 34 -3.41 5.34 10.28
C PRO A 34 -4.27 6.10 9.27
N ASP A 35 -3.96 7.38 9.03
CA ASP A 35 -4.60 8.28 8.08
C ASP A 35 -3.82 8.47 6.77
N ALA A 36 -2.65 7.84 6.66
CA ALA A 36 -1.81 7.93 5.48
C ALA A 36 -2.41 7.17 4.30
N LYS A 37 -2.24 7.73 3.11
CA LYS A 37 -2.63 7.05 1.86
C LYS A 37 -1.51 6.10 1.43
N ILE A 38 -1.92 4.90 1.02
CA ILE A 38 -1.02 3.90 0.43
C ILE A 38 -1.43 3.71 -1.02
N VAL A 39 -0.47 3.87 -1.93
CA VAL A 39 -0.69 3.72 -3.37
C VAL A 39 0.30 2.68 -3.88
N ILE A 40 -0.24 1.64 -4.52
CA ILE A 40 0.55 0.60 -5.17
C ILE A 40 0.20 0.64 -6.65
N VAL A 41 1.22 0.81 -7.50
CA VAL A 41 1.10 0.83 -8.95
C VAL A 41 2.00 -0.28 -9.49
N ASP A 42 1.49 -1.14 -10.35
CA ASP A 42 2.24 -2.25 -10.91
C ASP A 42 1.72 -2.61 -12.30
N GLU A 43 2.58 -3.16 -13.16
CA GLU A 43 2.26 -3.49 -14.55
C GLU A 43 1.45 -4.79 -14.70
N GLY A 44 1.16 -5.50 -13.61
CA GLY A 44 0.34 -6.72 -13.62
C GLY A 44 -0.72 -6.81 -12.52
N LEU A 45 -1.00 -5.72 -11.79
CA LEU A 45 -2.11 -5.69 -10.84
C LEU A 45 -3.43 -5.58 -11.61
N ASP A 46 -4.20 -6.66 -11.63
CA ASP A 46 -5.60 -6.61 -12.08
C ASP A 46 -6.40 -5.75 -11.10
N SER A 47 -7.19 -4.82 -11.62
CA SER A 47 -7.97 -3.82 -10.87
C SER A 47 -9.04 -4.40 -9.93
N SER A 48 -9.15 -5.73 -9.84
CA SER A 48 -10.13 -6.47 -9.05
C SER A 48 -9.87 -6.42 -7.53
N SER A 49 -8.69 -5.99 -7.07
CA SER A 49 -8.35 -5.88 -5.64
C SER A 49 -8.28 -4.43 -5.16
N GLU A 50 -9.43 -3.76 -5.17
CA GLU A 50 -9.58 -2.43 -4.60
C GLU A 50 -9.64 -2.50 -3.06
N ILE A 51 -8.48 -2.38 -2.41
CA ILE A 51 -8.42 -2.08 -0.96
C ILE A 51 -8.72 -0.58 -0.78
N GLN A 52 -9.97 -0.19 -0.99
CA GLN A 52 -10.47 1.13 -0.60
C GLN A 52 -10.65 1.18 0.91
N ARG A 53 -9.66 1.74 1.62
CA ARG A 53 -9.88 2.38 2.91
C ARG A 53 -9.89 3.88 2.70
N GLY A 54 -10.99 4.38 2.12
CA GLY A 54 -11.13 5.76 1.71
C GLY A 54 -12.52 6.31 1.99
N GLY A 55 -12.95 6.29 3.26
CA GLY A 55 -14.08 7.10 3.70
C GLY A 55 -13.70 8.59 3.64
N ARG A 56 -14.17 9.29 2.61
CA ARG A 56 -14.69 10.68 2.73
C ARG A 56 -15.45 11.05 1.46
N SER A 57 -16.77 11.06 1.58
CA SER A 57 -17.69 11.76 0.71
C SER A 57 -17.39 13.26 0.73
N TYR A 58 -17.29 13.87 -0.43
CA TYR A 58 -17.61 15.27 -0.71
C TYR A 58 -18.45 15.32 -1.99
#